data_AF-A0A453QVD1-F1
#
_entry.id   AF-A0A453QVD1-F1
#
_cell.length_a   1.000
_cell.length_b   1.000
_cell.length_c   1.000
_cell.angle_alpha   90.00
_cell.angle_beta   90.00
_cell.angle_gamma   90.00
#
_symmetry.space_group_name_H-M   'P 1'
#
loop_
_entity.id
_entity.type
_entity.pdbx_description
1 polymer ?
#
loop_
_entity_poly.entity_id
_entity_poly.type
_entity_poly.pdbx_seq_one_letter_code
_entity_poly.pdbx_strand_id
1 'polypeptide(L)' 'MEQFHHGHHVRLRSRELGTYLHADGDGQGVSLHHRRASMNAAWAVHLYQPPHARVPFLLLHSAAY' A
#
# COMPACT_ATOMS: atom_id res chain seq x y z
N MET A 1 1.49 1.12 -16.04
CA MET A 1 1.48 0.39 -14.76
C MET A 1 2.70 -0.52 -14.58
N GLU A 2 3.73 -0.40 -15.42
CA GLU A 2 4.85 -1.35 -15.52
C GLU A 2 5.80 -1.37 -14.31
N GLN A 3 5.71 -0.36 -13.43
CA GLN A 3 6.53 -0.29 -12.20
C GLN A 3 5.90 -1.06 -11.02
N PHE A 4 4.63 -1.44 -11.14
CA PHE A 4 3.89 -2.13 -10.09
C PHE A 4 3.52 -3.52 -10.58
N HIS A 5 4.11 -4.53 -9.98
CA HIS A 5 3.82 -5.92 -10.29
C HIS A 5 2.90 -6.48 -9.22
N HIS A 6 1.89 -7.26 -9.63
CA HIS A 6 1.00 -7.93 -8.69
C HIS A 6 1.80 -8.80 -7.71
N GLY A 7 1.49 -8.74 -6.42
CA GLY A 7 2.20 -9.43 -5.35
C GLY A 7 3.49 -8.75 -4.86
N HIS A 8 3.97 -7.69 -5.53
CA HIS A 8 5.11 -6.93 -5.00
C HIS A 8 4.74 -6.13 -3.76
N HIS A 9 5.74 -5.92 -2.92
CA HIS A 9 5.59 -5.14 -1.70
C HIS A 9 6.18 -3.74 -1.90
N VAL A 10 5.40 -2.73 -1.54
CA VAL A 10 5.81 -1.33 -1.60
C VAL A 10 5.68 -0.67 -0.23
N ARG A 11 6.30 0.50 -0.07
CA ARG A 11 6.08 1.40 1.06
C ARG A 11 5.74 2.77 0.52
N LEU A 12 4.66 3.35 1.01
CA LEU A 12 4.24 4.69 0.62
C LEU A 12 4.87 5.71 1.58
N ARG A 13 5.66 6.63 1.04
CA ARG A 13 6.28 7.72 1.81
C ARG A 13 5.57 9.04 1.50
N SER A 14 5.08 9.72 2.51
CA SER A 14 4.67 11.12 2.40
C SER A 14 5.92 11.96 2.10
N ARG A 15 5.91 12.67 0.98
CA ARG A 15 7.03 13.54 0.59
C ARG A 15 7.12 14.79 1.45
N GLU A 16 5.99 15.29 1.93
CA GLU A 16 5.90 16.48 2.78
C GLU A 16 6.37 16.17 4.20
N LEU A 17 5.86 15.10 4.81
CA LEU A 17 6.10 14.78 6.22
C LEU A 17 7.30 13.84 6.43
N GLY A 18 7.80 13.23 5.36
CA GLY A 18 8.85 12.22 5.45
C GLY A 18 8.43 10.91 6.15
N THR A 19 7.15 10.77 6.49
CA THR A 19 6.53 9.62 7.16
C THR A 19 6.07 8.56 6.15
N TYR A 20 5.72 7.39 6.65
CA TYR A 20 5.25 6.24 5.88
C TYR A 20 3.83 5.89 6.26
N LEU A 21 3.03 5.45 5.29
CA LEU A 21 1.69 4.93 5.54
C LEU A 21 1.78 3.56 6.21
N HIS A 22 1.17 3.42 7.37
CA HIS A 22 1.07 2.17 8.13
C HIS A 22 -0.39 1.71 8.17
N ALA A 23 -0.60 0.41 8.07
CA ALA A 23 -1.86 -0.20 8.48
C ALA A 23 -1.96 -0.14 10.01
N ASP A 24 -3.11 0.28 10.51
CA ASP A 24 -3.34 0.34 11.95
C ASP A 24 -3.43 -1.07 12.55
N GLY A 25 -3.19 -1.16 13.86
CA GLY A 25 -3.14 -2.44 14.58
C GLY A 25 -4.45 -3.23 14.57
N ASP A 26 -5.56 -2.55 14.28
CA ASP A 26 -6.90 -3.12 14.17
C ASP A 26 -7.24 -3.63 12.76
N GLY A 27 -6.34 -3.42 11.79
CA GLY A 27 -6.52 -3.81 10.39
C GLY A 27 -7.58 -3.01 9.62
N GLN A 28 -8.17 -1.97 10.23
CA GLN A 28 -9.27 -1.19 9.64
C GLN A 28 -8.86 0.22 9.23
N GLY A 29 -7.86 0.78 9.90
CA GLY A 29 -7.37 2.14 9.66
C GLY A 29 -5.99 2.21 8.99
N VAL A 30 -5.60 3.44 8.67
CA VAL A 30 -4.23 3.78 8.27
C VAL A 30 -3.78 5.06 8.94
N SER A 31 -2.50 5.09 9.31
CA SER A 31 -1.87 6.22 9.97
C SER A 31 -0.47 6.49 9.39
N LEU A 32 0.08 7.67 9.69
CA LEU A 32 1.41 8.08 9.22
C LEU A 32 2.44 7.96 10.34
N HIS A 33 3.51 7.21 10.09
CA HIS A 33 4.59 7.01 11.06
C HIS A 33 5.97 7.23 10.45
N HIS A 34 6.92 7.73 11.26
CA HIS A 34 8.30 7.94 10.84
C HIS A 34 9.06 6.63 10.55
N ARG A 35 8.64 5.51 11.16
CA ARG A 35 9.36 4.24 11.08
C ARG A 35 9.14 3.56 9.73
N ARG A 36 10.19 3.46 8.92
CA ARG A 36 10.19 2.72 7.64
C ARG A 36 10.18 1.20 7.82
N ALA A 37 10.99 0.70 8.76
CA ALA A 37 11.20 -0.73 9.00
C ALA A 37 10.09 -1.30 9.91
N SER A 38 8.90 -1.46 9.34
CA SER A 38 7.75 -2.10 9.97
C SER A 38 7.00 -2.94 8.94
N MET A 39 6.36 -4.03 9.37
CA MET A 39 5.43 -4.80 8.53
C MET A 39 4.17 -4.00 8.23
N ASN A 40 3.67 -3.21 9.19
CA ASN A 40 2.53 -2.32 8.98
C ASN A 40 2.79 -1.29 7.87
N ALA A 41 4.05 -0.94 7.61
CA ALA A 41 4.43 -0.02 6.53
C ALA A 41 4.47 -0.69 5.14
N ALA A 42 4.37 -2.01 5.07
CA ALA A 42 4.48 -2.78 3.84
C ALA A 42 3.10 -3.08 3.26
N TRP A 43 2.97 -2.83 1.96
CA TRP A 43 1.71 -2.96 1.24
C TRP A 43 1.90 -3.87 0.03
N ALA A 44 1.09 -4.91 -0.05
CA ALA A 44 1.07 -5.81 -1.20
C ALA A 44 0.27 -5.15 -2.34
N VAL A 45 0.88 -5.09 -3.51
CA VAL A 45 0.27 -4.58 -4.74
C VAL A 45 -0.70 -5.61 -5.28
N HIS A 46 -1.97 -5.22 -5.41
CA HIS A 46 -2.99 -6.02 -6.07
C HIS A 46 -3.55 -5.25 -7.27
N LEU A 47 -3.12 -5.64 -8.46
CA LEU A 47 -3.67 -5.11 -9.71
C LEU A 47 -5.03 -5.73 -9.97
N TYR A 48 -6.07 -4.89 -10.04
CA TYR A 48 -7.45 -5.32 -10.26
C TYR A 48 -8.02 -4.62 -11.50
N GLN A 49 -8.56 -5.41 -12.43
CA GLN A 49 -9.23 -4.91 -13.64
C GLN A 49 -10.73 -5.23 -13.54
N PRO A 50 -11.59 -4.27 -13.14
CA PRO A 50 -13.02 -4.47 -13.16
C PRO A 50 -13.54 -4.73 -14.59
N PRO A 51 -14.61 -5.53 -14.76
CA PRO A 51 -15.13 -5.92 -16.08
C PRO A 51 -15.48 -4.75 -17.01
N HIS A 52 -15.85 -3.59 -16.46
CA HIS A 52 -16.26 -2.41 -17.22
C HIS A 52 -15.29 -1.22 -17.11
N ALA A 53 -14.16 -1.40 -16.41
CA ALA A 53 -13.18 -0.34 -16.29
C ALA A 53 -12.31 -0.25 -17.54
N ARG A 54 -12.01 0.98 -17.97
CA ARG A 54 -11.07 1.22 -19.09
C ARG A 54 -9.61 1.09 -18.67
N VAL A 55 -9.32 1.19 -17.37
CA VAL A 55 -7.97 1.12 -16.81
C VAL A 55 -7.97 0.26 -15.56
N PRO A 56 -6.86 -0.45 -15.25
CA PRO A 56 -6.77 -1.21 -14.02
C PRO A 56 -6.65 -0.28 -12.81
N PHE A 57 -7.14 -0.77 -11.67
CA PHE A 57 -6.91 -0.18 -10.36
C PHE A 57 -5.72 -0.85 -9.71
N LEU A 58 -4.91 -0.05 -9.03
CA LEU A 58 -3.91 -0.54 -8.11
C LEU A 58 -4.49 -0.48 -6.71
N LEU A 59 -4.74 -1.65 -6.13
CA LEU A 59 -5.13 -1.79 -4.73
C LEU A 59 -3.88 -2.11 -3.92
N LEU A 60 -3.88 -1.66 -2.66
CA LEU A 60 -2.83 -1.93 -1.70
C LEU A 60 -3.44 -2.65 -0.52
N HIS A 61 -3.01 -3.89 -0.30
CA HIS A 61 -3.42 -4.66 0.86
C HIS A 61 -2.33 -4.60 1.92
N SER A 62 -2.71 -4.55 3.19
CA SER A 62 -1.74 -4.64 4.28
C SER A 62 -0.96 -5.95 4.14
N ALA A 63 0.36 -5.91 4.34
CA ALA A 63 1.16 -7.14 4.43
C ALA A 63 1.18 -7.72 5.86
N ALA A 64 0.55 -7.03 6.81
CA ALA A 64 0.49 -7.45 8.21
C ALA A 64 -0.79 -8.24 8.56
N TYR A 65 -1.83 -8.19 7.73
CA TYR A 65 -3.16 -8.78 7.96
C TYR A 65 -3.72 -9.42 6.70
#